data_AF-A0A0D2XE89-F1
#
_entry.id   AF-A0A0D2XE89-F1
#
_cell.length_a   1.000
_cell.length_b   1.000
_cell.length_c   1.000
_cell.angle_alpha   90.00
_cell.angle_beta   90.00
_cell.angle_gamma   90.00
#
_symmetry.space_group_name_H-M   'P 1'
#
loop_
_entity.id
_entity.type
_entity.pdbx_description
1 polymer ?
#
loop_
_entity_poly.entity_id
_entity_poly.type
_entity_poly.pdbx_seq_one_letter_code
_entity_poly.pdbx_strand_id
1 'polypeptide(L)'
;MRVLCVAEKPSISKAVATHLSGGRIETNNTRNKYIKNYSFDFDFGRQLGNCSVTMTCVTGHLTNVDFTPAHKNWYQPPPESLFTAPIVTSVSEIVIVKENTSAMKLSKPLERVNLVSRFYEQGSAMSSELILYERCLAAKTATVTKVQQKPTRKFKPLPLTTVELQKAATRLLQMSGQQAMTIAEGLYNKGFISYPRTETDRFDKGMNLRALVEKQTSDQRWGSFAQNLASGAFKQPREGKHDDKAHPPIHPITYASPSILSRDEARLYEYVARRFLACCSDDAHGMATDVELEFGEERFNAHGVIVLERNYLDVFIYEKWNNTVELPKFTEGERFQPTEAMMTEGKTTAPGYLTEADLIALMDANGIGTDATMAEHIQKIQDREYVATISRSGQTSADDEDADTSTSTRGRGRGRGGRGARGGRGGSSSSGGRGGLKVFVPTQLGVALILGFDRMNFETSLGKPFLRKEMEIKMKAICEGRTNKEVVLRESLAQYKHVFEQSQQKLGVLRTACREFVFGS
;
A
#
# COMPACT_ATOMS: atom_id res chain seq x y z
N MET A 1 -38.07 9.69 24.08
CA MET A 1 -37.97 8.24 23.73
C MET A 1 -36.68 7.67 24.32
N ARG A 2 -36.46 6.33 24.38
CA ARG A 2 -35.15 5.72 24.72
C ARG A 2 -34.52 5.07 23.48
N VAL A 3 -33.22 5.31 23.24
CA VAL A 3 -32.47 4.79 22.09
C VAL A 3 -31.21 4.07 22.57
N LEU A 4 -30.96 2.85 22.09
CA LEU A 4 -29.65 2.19 22.25
C LEU A 4 -28.81 2.43 20.99
N CYS A 5 -27.60 2.96 21.16
CA CYS A 5 -26.58 2.99 20.12
C CYS A 5 -25.45 2.02 20.48
N VAL A 6 -24.91 1.28 19.51
CA VAL A 6 -23.85 0.29 19.73
C VAL A 6 -22.72 0.54 18.73
N ALA A 7 -21.53 0.91 19.23
CA ALA A 7 -20.33 1.03 18.41
C ALA A 7 -19.53 -0.29 18.35
N GLU A 8 -18.64 -0.42 17.37
CA GLU A 8 -17.77 -1.59 17.20
C GLU A 8 -16.64 -1.69 18.25
N LYS A 9 -16.27 -0.57 18.90
CA LYS A 9 -15.11 -0.45 19.81
C LYS A 9 -15.37 0.54 20.96
N PRO A 10 -14.77 0.32 22.16
CA PRO A 10 -14.90 1.23 23.32
C PRO A 10 -14.39 2.66 23.10
N SER A 11 -13.38 2.84 22.23
CA SER A 11 -12.90 4.17 21.81
C SER A 11 -13.98 4.97 21.09
N ILE A 12 -14.66 4.32 20.14
CA ILE A 12 -15.67 4.94 19.27
C ILE A 12 -16.94 5.26 20.07
N SER A 13 -17.43 4.34 20.90
CA SER A 13 -18.61 4.62 21.75
C SER A 13 -18.38 5.81 22.66
N LYS A 14 -17.19 5.90 23.28
CA LYS A 14 -16.81 7.07 24.09
C LYS A 14 -16.75 8.36 23.27
N ALA A 15 -16.06 8.34 22.12
CA ALA A 15 -15.87 9.51 21.29
C ALA A 15 -17.21 10.06 20.76
N VAL A 16 -18.06 9.19 20.20
CA VAL A 16 -19.37 9.57 19.66
C VAL A 16 -20.30 10.07 20.78
N ALA A 17 -20.37 9.39 21.93
CA ALA A 17 -21.17 9.86 23.06
C ALA A 17 -20.70 11.23 23.58
N THR A 18 -19.38 11.44 23.68
CA THR A 18 -18.80 12.73 24.11
C THR A 18 -19.15 13.85 23.13
N HIS A 19 -19.12 13.57 21.82
CA HIS A 19 -19.41 14.56 20.80
C HIS A 19 -20.90 14.93 20.75
N LEU A 20 -21.79 13.94 20.67
CA LEU A 20 -23.23 14.17 20.54
C LEU A 20 -23.83 14.84 21.79
N SER A 21 -23.33 14.55 22.98
CA SER A 21 -23.80 15.17 24.22
C SER A 21 -23.21 16.56 24.53
N GLY A 22 -22.32 17.07 23.67
CA GLY A 22 -21.53 18.27 23.99
C GLY A 22 -20.67 18.12 25.25
N GLY A 23 -20.21 16.89 25.54
CA GLY A 23 -19.45 16.52 26.74
C GLY A 23 -20.29 16.15 27.97
N ARG A 24 -21.62 16.29 27.93
CA ARG A 24 -22.53 15.98 29.06
C ARG A 24 -22.96 14.52 29.03
N ILE A 25 -22.04 13.61 29.36
CA ILE A 25 -22.31 12.16 29.48
C ILE A 25 -22.35 11.69 30.93
N GLU A 26 -23.34 10.84 31.24
CA GLU A 26 -23.31 9.99 32.43
C GLU A 26 -22.64 8.65 32.06
N THR A 27 -21.59 8.25 32.79
CA THR A 27 -20.84 7.02 32.47
C THR A 27 -21.18 5.90 33.45
N ASN A 28 -21.86 4.88 32.94
CA ASN A 28 -22.26 3.69 33.68
C ASN A 28 -21.36 2.49 33.38
N ASN A 29 -20.92 1.79 34.42
CA ASN A 29 -20.09 0.59 34.29
C ASN A 29 -20.92 -0.63 33.84
N THR A 30 -20.35 -1.47 32.96
CA THR A 30 -20.92 -2.79 32.64
C THR A 30 -20.15 -3.90 33.37
N ARG A 31 -20.63 -5.15 33.25
CA ARG A 31 -19.92 -6.35 33.75
C ARG A 31 -18.55 -6.55 33.09
N ASN A 32 -18.35 -6.06 31.86
CA ASN A 32 -17.04 -6.09 31.21
C ASN A 32 -16.28 -4.80 31.56
N LYS A 33 -15.12 -4.91 32.21
CA LYS A 33 -14.31 -3.76 32.64
C LYS A 33 -13.96 -2.76 31.52
N TYR A 34 -13.88 -3.23 30.28
CA TYR A 34 -13.53 -2.42 29.10
C TYR A 34 -14.74 -1.79 28.39
N ILE A 35 -15.97 -2.24 28.67
CA ILE A 35 -17.20 -1.73 28.05
C ILE A 35 -17.94 -0.85 29.06
N LYS A 36 -18.35 0.34 28.62
CA LYS A 36 -19.13 1.32 29.40
C LYS A 36 -20.40 1.67 28.63
N ASN A 37 -21.44 2.03 29.37
CA ASN A 37 -22.65 2.63 28.84
C ASN A 37 -22.59 4.14 29.10
N TYR A 38 -22.65 4.95 28.05
CA TYR A 38 -22.67 6.40 28.12
C TYR A 38 -24.11 6.87 27.89
N SER A 39 -24.73 7.44 28.92
CA SER A 39 -26.10 7.95 28.86
C SER A 39 -26.10 9.46 28.65
N PHE A 40 -26.92 9.96 27.72
CA PHE A 40 -27.08 11.38 27.41
C PHE A 40 -28.39 11.64 26.67
N ASP A 41 -28.92 12.86 26.73
CA ASP A 41 -30.06 13.26 25.90
C ASP A 41 -29.59 13.88 24.58
N PHE A 42 -30.30 13.59 23.49
CA PHE A 42 -30.02 14.10 22.14
C PHE A 42 -31.29 14.27 21.32
N ASP A 43 -31.38 15.36 20.56
CA ASP A 43 -32.47 15.59 19.61
C ASP A 43 -32.09 15.04 18.23
N PHE A 44 -32.75 13.96 17.80
CA PHE A 44 -32.59 13.38 16.47
C PHE A 44 -33.45 14.11 15.41
N GLY A 45 -34.06 15.24 15.75
CA GLY A 45 -34.85 16.06 14.84
C GLY A 45 -36.19 15.41 14.47
N ARG A 46 -36.79 15.85 13.35
CA ARG A 46 -38.20 15.61 13.00
C ARG A 46 -38.66 14.14 13.00
N GLN A 47 -37.78 13.15 12.88
CA GLN A 47 -38.16 11.74 12.85
C GLN A 47 -38.34 11.11 14.24
N LEU A 48 -37.58 11.54 15.25
CA LEU A 48 -37.49 10.87 16.56
C LEU A 48 -37.51 11.84 17.76
N GLY A 49 -37.20 13.11 17.54
CA GLY A 49 -37.17 14.16 18.56
C GLY A 49 -36.16 13.92 19.67
N ASN A 50 -36.41 14.55 20.83
CA ASN A 50 -35.62 14.38 22.04
C ASN A 50 -35.67 12.94 22.57
N CYS A 51 -34.50 12.32 22.61
CA CYS A 51 -34.27 10.96 23.01
C CYS A 51 -33.23 10.87 24.12
N SER A 52 -33.51 10.04 25.12
CA SER A 52 -32.51 9.58 26.07
C SER A 52 -31.75 8.41 25.42
N VAL A 53 -30.46 8.61 25.18
CA VAL A 53 -29.58 7.72 24.45
C VAL A 53 -28.69 6.97 25.42
N THR A 54 -28.61 5.66 25.27
CA THR A 54 -27.54 4.84 25.85
C THR A 54 -26.61 4.40 24.73
N MET A 55 -25.40 4.95 24.70
CA MET A 55 -24.33 4.53 23.80
C MET A 55 -23.45 3.48 24.48
N THR A 56 -23.29 2.31 23.86
CA THR A 56 -22.43 1.21 24.32
C THR A 56 -21.58 0.69 23.16
N CYS A 57 -20.88 -0.42 23.34
CA CYS A 57 -20.07 -1.03 22.28
C CYS A 57 -19.95 -2.55 22.41
N VAL A 58 -19.66 -3.21 21.29
CA VAL A 58 -19.09 -4.56 21.25
C VAL A 58 -17.55 -4.50 21.28
N THR A 59 -16.90 -5.66 21.34
CA THR A 59 -15.44 -5.80 21.18
C THR A 59 -15.15 -6.97 20.25
N GLY A 60 -14.82 -6.69 18.99
CA GLY A 60 -14.64 -7.71 17.96
C GLY A 60 -15.98 -8.33 17.52
N HIS A 61 -15.94 -9.54 16.94
CA HIS A 61 -17.14 -10.22 16.46
C HIS A 61 -18.00 -10.74 17.63
N LEU A 62 -19.24 -10.22 17.73
CA LEU A 62 -20.27 -10.66 18.68
C LEU A 62 -20.57 -12.15 18.55
N THR A 63 -20.46 -12.69 17.34
CA THR A 63 -20.72 -14.10 17.02
C THR A 63 -19.47 -14.79 16.47
N ASN A 64 -19.22 -16.00 16.94
CA ASN A 64 -18.29 -16.93 16.29
C ASN A 64 -19.07 -17.90 15.39
N VAL A 65 -18.45 -18.34 14.29
CA VAL A 65 -18.99 -19.36 13.39
C VAL A 65 -18.01 -20.52 13.37
N ASP A 66 -18.49 -21.70 13.72
CA ASP A 66 -17.66 -22.89 13.93
C ASP A 66 -18.45 -24.14 13.55
N PHE A 67 -17.77 -25.27 13.35
CA PHE A 67 -18.45 -26.54 13.11
C PHE A 67 -19.12 -27.07 14.39
N THR A 68 -20.16 -27.90 14.22
CA THR A 68 -20.72 -28.69 15.34
C THR A 68 -19.65 -29.52 16.07
N PRO A 69 -19.79 -29.81 17.38
CA PRO A 69 -18.82 -30.61 18.13
C PRO A 69 -18.45 -31.96 17.49
N ALA A 70 -19.39 -32.58 16.78
CA ALA A 70 -19.17 -33.82 16.02
C ALA A 70 -18.12 -33.70 14.91
N HIS A 71 -17.77 -32.49 14.46
CA HIS A 71 -16.84 -32.22 13.37
C HIS A 71 -15.56 -31.47 13.83
N LYS A 72 -15.34 -31.36 15.16
CA LYS A 72 -14.17 -30.68 15.73
C LYS A 72 -12.95 -31.58 15.94
N ASN A 73 -13.14 -32.89 15.91
CA ASN A 73 -12.06 -33.86 16.07
C ASN A 73 -11.36 -34.08 14.72
N TRP A 74 -10.05 -33.85 14.67
CA TRP A 74 -9.24 -33.99 13.45
C TRP A 74 -9.11 -35.43 12.94
N TYR A 75 -9.39 -36.44 13.78
CA TYR A 75 -9.30 -37.84 13.41
C TYR A 75 -10.60 -38.39 12.78
N GLN A 76 -11.76 -37.82 13.13
CA GLN A 76 -13.08 -38.26 12.63
C GLN A 76 -14.12 -37.15 12.85
N PRO A 77 -15.04 -36.91 11.89
CA PRO A 77 -15.17 -37.50 10.55
C PRO A 77 -14.05 -37.06 9.58
N PRO A 78 -13.90 -37.72 8.40
CA PRO A 78 -12.87 -37.35 7.43
C PRO A 78 -13.05 -35.90 6.94
N PRO A 79 -11.97 -35.16 6.62
CA PRO A 79 -12.05 -33.74 6.27
C PRO A 79 -12.98 -33.38 5.10
N GLU A 80 -13.24 -34.32 4.18
CA GLU A 80 -14.20 -34.13 3.09
C GLU A 80 -15.63 -33.83 3.59
N SER A 81 -16.01 -34.40 4.74
CA SER A 81 -17.33 -34.15 5.35
C SER A 81 -17.54 -32.68 5.73
N LEU A 82 -16.47 -31.90 5.92
CA LEU A 82 -16.54 -30.49 6.28
C LEU A 82 -17.16 -29.62 5.18
N PHE A 83 -17.18 -30.07 3.92
CA PHE A 83 -17.86 -29.37 2.82
C PHE A 83 -19.40 -29.39 2.95
N THR A 84 -19.96 -30.32 3.73
CA THR A 84 -21.40 -30.45 3.99
C THR A 84 -21.75 -30.35 5.47
N ALA A 85 -20.75 -30.28 6.36
CA ALA A 85 -20.94 -30.23 7.79
C ALA A 85 -21.71 -28.97 8.24
N PRO A 86 -22.68 -29.11 9.18
CA PRO A 86 -23.40 -27.96 9.71
C PRO A 86 -22.47 -27.06 10.53
N ILE A 87 -22.47 -25.77 10.16
CA ILE A 87 -21.87 -24.68 10.94
C ILE A 87 -22.88 -24.12 11.92
N VAL A 88 -22.42 -23.81 13.13
CA VAL A 88 -23.21 -23.21 14.21
C VAL A 88 -22.67 -21.80 14.46
N THR A 89 -23.59 -20.83 14.52
CA THR A 89 -23.27 -19.49 14.99
C THR A 89 -23.51 -19.42 16.49
N SER A 90 -22.46 -19.23 17.28
CA SER A 90 -22.54 -19.02 18.73
C SER A 90 -22.27 -17.55 19.05
N VAL A 91 -22.85 -17.04 20.13
CA VAL A 91 -22.50 -15.70 20.65
C VAL A 91 -21.26 -15.85 21.52
N SER A 92 -20.23 -15.05 21.23
CA SER A 92 -18.97 -15.02 21.97
C SER A 92 -19.24 -14.61 23.43
N GLU A 93 -18.86 -15.43 24.41
CA GLU A 93 -19.12 -15.18 25.84
C GLU A 93 -18.58 -13.83 26.35
N ILE A 94 -17.60 -13.26 25.63
CA ILE A 94 -16.92 -11.99 25.91
C ILE A 94 -17.85 -10.76 25.72
N VAL A 95 -18.97 -10.88 25.01
CA VAL A 95 -19.82 -9.74 24.60
C VAL A 95 -21.29 -9.90 25.00
N ILE A 96 -21.67 -9.28 26.12
CA ILE A 96 -23.06 -9.15 26.56
C ILE A 96 -23.72 -7.96 25.82
N VAL A 97 -24.18 -8.19 24.59
CA VAL A 97 -25.08 -7.28 23.84
C VAL A 97 -26.13 -8.11 23.09
N LYS A 98 -26.97 -8.87 23.82
CA LYS A 98 -27.84 -9.91 23.24
C LYS A 98 -29.34 -9.56 23.17
N GLU A 99 -29.76 -8.31 23.38
CA GLU A 99 -31.20 -7.96 23.50
C GLU A 99 -31.77 -6.99 22.44
N ASN A 100 -30.99 -6.20 21.70
CA ASN A 100 -31.52 -4.97 21.08
C ASN A 100 -31.50 -4.80 19.54
N THR A 101 -31.13 -5.80 18.73
CA THR A 101 -31.12 -5.62 17.26
C THR A 101 -31.51 -6.89 16.48
N SER A 102 -32.71 -6.87 15.87
CA SER A 102 -33.17 -7.92 14.96
C SER A 102 -33.56 -7.37 13.58
N ALA A 103 -32.92 -7.95 12.56
CA ALA A 103 -33.34 -8.06 11.15
C ALA A 103 -33.59 -6.80 10.28
N MET A 104 -32.78 -6.66 9.23
CA MET A 104 -33.23 -6.48 7.83
C MET A 104 -32.09 -6.80 6.84
N LYS A 105 -32.41 -7.36 5.66
CA LYS A 105 -31.48 -7.63 4.53
C LYS A 105 -32.23 -7.46 3.20
N LEU A 106 -31.52 -7.07 2.13
CA LEU A 106 -32.10 -6.81 0.80
C LEU A 106 -31.21 -7.31 -0.37
N SER A 107 -31.84 -7.67 -1.50
CA SER A 107 -31.19 -8.06 -2.78
C SER A 107 -32.10 -7.91 -4.03
N LYS A 108 -31.63 -7.86 -5.31
CA LYS A 108 -30.52 -7.13 -6.02
C LYS A 108 -30.38 -7.66 -7.51
N PRO A 109 -29.45 -7.20 -8.42
CA PRO A 109 -29.72 -7.14 -9.89
C PRO A 109 -28.98 -8.15 -10.86
N LEU A 110 -28.54 -7.70 -12.06
CA LEU A 110 -28.24 -8.45 -13.32
C LEU A 110 -26.78 -8.24 -13.87
N GLU A 111 -26.39 -8.93 -14.98
CA GLU A 111 -25.03 -9.02 -15.59
C GLU A 111 -24.86 -8.29 -16.98
N ARG A 112 -23.83 -8.42 -17.88
CA ARG A 112 -22.56 -9.22 -18.03
C ARG A 112 -21.50 -8.50 -18.93
N VAL A 113 -20.40 -9.15 -19.39
CA VAL A 113 -19.21 -8.58 -20.12
C VAL A 113 -18.64 -9.55 -21.20
N ASN A 114 -17.76 -9.09 -22.13
CA ASN A 114 -16.93 -9.90 -23.07
C ASN A 114 -15.44 -9.41 -23.19
N LEU A 115 -14.54 -10.21 -23.81
CA LEU A 115 -13.05 -10.16 -23.75
C LEU A 115 -12.34 -10.45 -25.12
N VAL A 116 -11.00 -10.23 -25.23
CA VAL A 116 -9.95 -11.03 -25.99
C VAL A 116 -8.55 -10.33 -25.94
N SER A 117 -7.43 -11.09 -26.07
CA SER A 117 -6.01 -10.60 -26.12
C SER A 117 -5.04 -11.48 -26.95
N ARG A 118 -3.79 -11.02 -27.23
CA ARG A 118 -2.65 -11.77 -27.84
C ARG A 118 -1.27 -11.20 -27.42
N PHE A 119 -0.18 -12.00 -27.55
CA PHE A 119 1.25 -11.61 -27.42
C PHE A 119 2.17 -12.44 -28.35
N TYR A 120 3.43 -12.01 -28.52
CA TYR A 120 4.54 -12.69 -29.25
C TYR A 120 5.90 -12.39 -28.55
N GLU A 121 6.92 -13.25 -28.76
CA GLU A 121 8.30 -13.11 -28.24
C GLU A 121 9.36 -12.90 -29.35
N GLN A 122 10.62 -12.67 -28.95
CA GLN A 122 11.69 -11.99 -29.71
C GLN A 122 13.04 -12.74 -29.65
N GLY A 123 14.04 -12.42 -30.51
CA GLY A 123 15.40 -13.01 -30.38
C GLY A 123 16.55 -12.32 -31.14
N SER A 124 17.76 -12.54 -30.60
CA SER A 124 19.13 -12.50 -31.19
C SER A 124 19.65 -11.28 -31.99
N ALA A 125 20.63 -10.55 -31.42
CA ALA A 125 21.61 -9.70 -32.12
C ALA A 125 22.90 -9.54 -31.28
N MET A 126 24.09 -9.91 -31.82
CA MET A 126 25.41 -9.81 -31.14
C MET A 126 26.61 -9.78 -32.14
N SER A 127 26.41 -9.36 -33.38
CA SER A 127 27.48 -9.26 -34.40
C SER A 127 27.51 -7.94 -35.17
N SER A 128 26.63 -7.01 -34.81
CA SER A 128 26.46 -5.70 -35.47
C SER A 128 27.30 -4.63 -34.79
N GLU A 129 27.40 -4.73 -33.46
CA GLU A 129 27.63 -3.63 -32.53
C GLU A 129 29.04 -3.05 -32.67
N LEU A 130 30.03 -3.91 -32.92
CA LEU A 130 31.42 -3.53 -33.14
C LEU A 130 31.61 -2.67 -34.40
N ILE A 131 30.88 -2.99 -35.48
CA ILE A 131 30.96 -2.27 -36.75
C ILE A 131 30.36 -0.86 -36.61
N LEU A 132 29.26 -0.73 -35.85
CA LEU A 132 28.62 0.56 -35.56
C LEU A 132 29.54 1.45 -34.70
N TYR A 133 30.22 0.86 -33.72
CA TYR A 133 31.17 1.56 -32.85
C TYR A 133 32.39 2.10 -33.60
N GLU A 134 32.99 1.32 -34.51
CA GLU A 134 34.11 1.79 -35.33
C GLU A 134 33.72 2.95 -36.27
N ARG A 135 32.50 2.91 -36.84
CA ARG A 135 31.95 4.02 -37.66
C ARG A 135 31.80 5.32 -36.87
N CYS A 136 31.35 5.23 -35.61
CA CYS A 136 31.27 6.38 -34.72
C CYS A 136 32.66 7.01 -34.51
N LEU A 137 33.66 6.21 -34.10
CA LEU A 137 35.02 6.70 -33.86
C LEU A 137 35.67 7.34 -35.10
N ALA A 138 35.43 6.78 -36.28
CA ALA A 138 35.94 7.32 -37.54
C ALA A 138 35.38 8.73 -37.87
N ALA A 139 34.14 9.03 -37.47
CA ALA A 139 33.47 10.29 -37.76
C ALA A 139 33.98 11.49 -36.93
N LYS A 140 34.53 11.23 -35.74
CA LYS A 140 35.14 12.19 -34.77
C LYS A 140 34.24 13.29 -34.20
N THR A 141 33.22 13.74 -34.92
CA THR A 141 32.28 14.77 -34.48
C THR A 141 30.85 14.28 -34.59
N ALA A 142 30.06 14.55 -33.55
CA ALA A 142 28.61 14.38 -33.57
C ALA A 142 27.95 15.67 -34.09
N THR A 143 26.84 15.52 -34.80
CA THR A 143 25.98 16.63 -35.23
C THR A 143 24.64 16.55 -34.51
N VAL A 144 24.16 17.67 -33.96
CA VAL A 144 22.80 17.80 -33.43
C VAL A 144 21.83 17.83 -34.61
N THR A 145 21.04 16.78 -34.78
CA THR A 145 20.08 16.68 -35.90
C THR A 145 18.73 17.29 -35.55
N LYS A 146 18.38 17.36 -34.26
CA LYS A 146 17.10 17.90 -33.78
C LYS A 146 17.16 18.30 -32.30
N VAL A 147 16.52 19.41 -31.94
CA VAL A 147 16.33 19.85 -30.55
C VAL A 147 14.85 20.15 -30.33
N GLN A 148 14.19 19.32 -29.53
CA GLN A 148 12.76 19.48 -29.24
C GLN A 148 12.51 19.78 -27.76
N GLN A 149 12.02 20.99 -27.48
CA GLN A 149 11.56 21.37 -26.15
C GLN A 149 10.03 21.20 -26.04
N LYS A 150 9.57 20.59 -24.95
CA LYS A 150 8.16 20.36 -24.66
C LYS A 150 7.85 20.73 -23.20
N PRO A 151 6.84 21.59 -22.94
CA PRO A 151 6.29 21.74 -21.61
C PRO A 151 5.83 20.37 -21.09
N THR A 152 6.41 19.95 -19.97
CA THR A 152 6.08 18.69 -19.31
C THR A 152 5.52 18.98 -17.92
N ARG A 153 4.83 17.99 -17.34
CA ARG A 153 4.35 18.07 -15.98
C ARG A 153 4.54 16.76 -15.27
N LYS A 154 4.83 16.84 -13.98
CA LYS A 154 4.71 15.71 -13.07
C LYS A 154 3.42 15.87 -12.29
N PHE A 155 2.48 14.96 -12.53
CA PHE A 155 1.15 15.06 -11.95
C PHE A 155 1.19 14.94 -10.43
N LYS A 156 0.43 15.81 -9.75
CA LYS A 156 0.17 15.67 -8.31
C LYS A 156 -0.49 14.32 -8.00
N PRO A 157 -0.26 13.73 -6.80
CA PRO A 157 -0.76 12.42 -6.48
C PRO A 157 -2.30 12.33 -6.53
N LEU A 158 -2.81 11.13 -6.80
CA LEU A 158 -4.22 10.81 -6.56
C LEU A 158 -4.52 10.78 -5.05
N PRO A 159 -5.79 11.04 -4.65
CA PRO A 159 -6.29 10.78 -3.31
C PRO A 159 -5.91 9.38 -2.80
N LEU A 160 -5.76 9.26 -1.48
CA LEU A 160 -5.10 8.12 -0.86
C LEU A 160 -6.08 6.97 -0.59
N THR A 161 -5.84 5.81 -1.19
CA THR A 161 -6.54 4.55 -0.89
C THR A 161 -5.79 3.73 0.14
N THR A 162 -6.41 2.66 0.66
CA THR A 162 -5.75 1.72 1.56
C THR A 162 -4.53 1.04 0.93
N VAL A 163 -4.63 0.60 -0.32
CA VAL A 163 -3.53 -0.07 -1.04
C VAL A 163 -2.33 0.87 -1.20
N GLU A 164 -2.59 2.12 -1.58
CA GLU A 164 -1.53 3.14 -1.70
C GLU A 164 -0.91 3.52 -0.35
N LEU A 165 -1.70 3.56 0.73
CA LEU A 165 -1.18 3.76 2.09
C LEU A 165 -0.25 2.60 2.51
N GLN A 166 -0.62 1.34 2.28
CA GLN A 166 0.20 0.18 2.64
C GLN A 166 1.50 0.13 1.82
N LYS A 167 1.44 0.36 0.49
CA LYS A 167 2.63 0.46 -0.38
C LYS A 167 3.55 1.62 0.01
N ALA A 168 2.99 2.75 0.44
CA ALA A 168 3.77 3.88 0.93
C ALA A 168 4.41 3.61 2.29
N ALA A 169 3.67 3.02 3.24
CA ALA A 169 4.17 2.75 4.58
C ALA A 169 5.32 1.74 4.60
N THR A 170 5.23 0.69 3.77
CA THR A 170 6.30 -0.30 3.58
C THR A 170 7.55 0.32 2.94
N ARG A 171 7.40 0.98 1.79
CA ARG A 171 8.51 1.56 1.01
C ARG A 171 9.18 2.77 1.65
N LEU A 172 8.41 3.64 2.32
CA LEU A 172 8.88 4.97 2.76
C LEU A 172 8.97 5.09 4.29
N LEU A 173 8.09 4.41 5.03
CA LEU A 173 8.01 4.51 6.49
C LEU A 173 8.58 3.28 7.22
N GLN A 174 8.98 2.24 6.49
CA GLN A 174 9.53 1.00 7.04
C GLN A 174 8.58 0.29 8.03
N MET A 175 7.27 0.42 7.81
CA MET A 175 6.20 -0.24 8.56
C MET A 175 5.60 -1.34 7.69
N SER A 176 5.28 -2.52 8.23
CA SER A 176 4.50 -3.49 7.46
C SER A 176 3.10 -2.95 7.16
N GLY A 177 2.43 -3.50 6.14
CA GLY A 177 1.04 -3.17 5.82
C GLY A 177 0.14 -3.37 7.04
N GLN A 178 0.35 -4.45 7.80
CA GLN A 178 -0.43 -4.74 9.02
C GLN A 178 -0.17 -3.72 10.14
N GLN A 179 1.08 -3.29 10.33
CA GLN A 179 1.43 -2.22 11.27
C GLN A 179 0.80 -0.88 10.85
N ALA A 180 0.90 -0.52 9.56
CA ALA A 180 0.33 0.69 9.00
C ALA A 180 -1.19 0.74 9.19
N MET A 181 -1.91 -0.37 8.93
CA MET A 181 -3.36 -0.46 9.14
C MET A 181 -3.74 -0.34 10.62
N THR A 182 -2.98 -0.96 11.52
CA THR A 182 -3.21 -0.86 12.98
C THR A 182 -3.05 0.59 13.46
N ILE A 183 -2.01 1.28 12.99
CA ILE A 183 -1.74 2.69 13.32
C ILE A 183 -2.80 3.62 12.70
N ALA A 184 -3.16 3.42 11.43
CA ALA A 184 -4.18 4.20 10.74
C ALA A 184 -5.55 4.07 11.46
N GLU A 185 -5.91 2.85 11.87
CA GLU A 185 -7.12 2.61 12.64
C GLU A 185 -7.05 3.30 14.02
N GLY A 186 -5.88 3.32 14.67
CA GLY A 186 -5.65 4.12 15.89
C GLY A 186 -5.86 5.62 15.67
N LEU A 187 -5.36 6.19 14.57
CA LEU A 187 -5.54 7.60 14.21
C LEU A 187 -7.00 7.93 13.88
N TYR A 188 -7.72 7.05 13.19
CA TYR A 188 -9.16 7.16 12.93
C TYR A 188 -9.98 7.13 14.23
N ASN A 189 -9.69 6.19 15.13
CA ASN A 189 -10.32 6.09 16.46
C ASN A 189 -10.10 7.34 17.33
N LYS A 190 -9.00 8.08 17.10
CA LYS A 190 -8.68 9.35 17.75
C LYS A 190 -9.30 10.57 17.02
N GLY A 191 -9.94 10.38 15.87
CA GLY A 191 -10.57 11.44 15.07
C GLY A 191 -9.60 12.25 14.20
N PHE A 192 -8.37 11.78 13.98
CA PHE A 192 -7.35 12.53 13.22
C PHE A 192 -7.41 12.31 11.71
N ILE A 193 -7.82 11.13 11.26
CA ILE A 193 -7.96 10.80 9.83
C ILE A 193 -9.34 10.18 9.53
N SER A 194 -9.75 10.19 8.27
CA SER A 194 -10.93 9.47 7.79
C SER A 194 -10.73 7.94 7.88
N TYR A 195 -11.80 7.18 7.67
CA TYR A 195 -11.78 5.73 7.78
C TYR A 195 -10.73 5.10 6.83
N PRO A 196 -9.77 4.31 7.32
CA PRO A 196 -8.58 3.95 6.56
C PRO A 196 -8.74 2.71 5.67
N ARG A 197 -9.95 2.12 5.60
CA ARG A 197 -10.29 0.96 4.75
C ARG A 197 -11.24 1.44 3.65
N THR A 198 -10.68 1.84 2.51
CA THR A 198 -11.41 2.39 1.37
C THR A 198 -10.64 2.15 0.06
N GLU A 199 -11.40 1.83 -0.99
CA GLU A 199 -10.91 1.74 -2.37
C GLU A 199 -11.03 3.10 -3.10
N THR A 200 -11.69 4.10 -2.48
CA THR A 200 -12.04 5.38 -3.11
C THR A 200 -10.82 6.29 -3.35
N ASP A 201 -10.58 6.65 -4.61
CA ASP A 201 -9.47 7.52 -5.05
C ASP A 201 -9.95 8.87 -5.62
N ARG A 202 -11.15 9.32 -5.21
CA ARG A 202 -11.77 10.59 -5.58
C ARG A 202 -12.51 11.22 -4.40
N PHE A 203 -12.50 12.55 -4.29
CA PHE A 203 -13.31 13.24 -3.28
C PHE A 203 -14.70 13.58 -3.82
N ASP A 204 -15.71 13.59 -2.95
CA ASP A 204 -17.03 14.11 -3.28
C ASP A 204 -16.98 15.63 -3.54
N LYS A 205 -17.72 16.11 -4.54
CA LYS A 205 -17.69 17.51 -4.98
C LYS A 205 -18.33 18.49 -3.99
N GLY A 206 -19.20 18.01 -3.10
CA GLY A 206 -19.79 18.79 -2.01
C GLY A 206 -18.91 18.85 -0.75
N MET A 207 -17.82 18.08 -0.68
CA MET A 207 -16.92 18.09 0.48
C MET A 207 -16.12 19.39 0.55
N ASN A 208 -16.19 20.10 1.68
CA ASN A 208 -15.40 21.32 1.89
C ASN A 208 -13.94 21.00 2.23
N LEU A 209 -13.16 20.66 1.20
CA LEU A 209 -11.73 20.35 1.33
C LEU A 209 -10.89 21.54 1.79
N ARG A 210 -11.29 22.79 1.49
CA ARG A 210 -10.59 24.00 1.95
C ARG A 210 -10.60 24.11 3.48
N ALA A 211 -11.74 23.84 4.12
CA ALA A 211 -11.83 23.79 5.58
C ALA A 211 -10.97 22.67 6.23
N LEU A 212 -10.65 21.60 5.49
CA LEU A 212 -9.71 20.57 5.95
C LEU A 212 -8.25 21.01 5.79
N VAL A 213 -7.94 21.76 4.72
CA VAL A 213 -6.62 22.40 4.50
C VAL A 213 -6.35 23.47 5.57
N GLU A 214 -7.32 24.34 5.87
CA GLU A 214 -7.22 25.39 6.89
C GLU A 214 -6.83 24.83 8.27
N LYS A 215 -7.37 23.67 8.65
CA LYS A 215 -7.00 22.99 9.90
C LYS A 215 -5.52 22.61 9.97
N GLN A 216 -4.84 22.40 8.84
CA GLN A 216 -3.43 21.97 8.79
C GLN A 216 -2.41 23.14 8.85
N THR A 217 -2.88 24.39 8.87
CA THR A 217 -2.04 25.61 8.88
C THR A 217 -1.12 25.74 10.10
N SER A 218 -1.43 25.05 11.20
CA SER A 218 -0.68 25.13 12.47
C SER A 218 0.58 24.26 12.53
N ASP A 219 0.85 23.38 11.55
CA ASP A 219 2.04 22.54 11.57
C ASP A 219 3.30 23.30 11.11
N GLN A 220 4.40 23.17 11.85
CA GLN A 220 5.64 23.88 11.54
C GLN A 220 6.32 23.43 10.23
N ARG A 221 5.97 22.26 9.69
CA ARG A 221 6.64 21.62 8.53
C ARG A 221 5.87 21.77 7.21
N TRP A 222 4.58 22.10 7.26
CA TRP A 222 3.72 22.27 6.08
C TRP A 222 2.63 23.34 6.24
N GLY A 223 2.52 23.99 7.39
CA GLY A 223 1.47 24.96 7.69
C GLY A 223 1.49 26.18 6.77
N SER A 224 2.67 26.67 6.38
CA SER A 224 2.82 27.72 5.37
C SER A 224 2.28 27.31 4.00
N PHE A 225 2.52 26.07 3.58
CA PHE A 225 1.96 25.52 2.34
C PHE A 225 0.44 25.41 2.42
N ALA A 226 -0.10 24.90 3.53
CA ALA A 226 -1.54 24.85 3.77
C ALA A 226 -2.18 26.25 3.78
N GLN A 227 -1.51 27.25 4.35
CA GLN A 227 -1.95 28.65 4.35
C GLN A 227 -2.01 29.21 2.92
N ASN A 228 -1.01 28.93 2.08
CA ASN A 228 -0.99 29.35 0.67
C ASN A 228 -2.12 28.70 -0.14
N LEU A 229 -2.43 27.42 0.11
CA LEU A 229 -3.58 26.76 -0.50
C LEU A 229 -4.90 27.44 -0.09
N ALA A 230 -5.09 27.66 1.22
CA ALA A 230 -6.29 28.29 1.77
C ALA A 230 -6.50 29.72 1.20
N SER A 231 -5.43 30.52 1.10
CA SER A 231 -5.47 31.91 0.62
C SER A 231 -5.58 32.08 -0.89
N GLY A 232 -5.55 31.01 -1.68
CA GLY A 232 -5.86 31.07 -3.12
C GLY A 232 -5.31 29.94 -3.97
N ALA A 233 -4.19 29.33 -3.58
CA ALA A 233 -3.48 28.35 -4.42
C ALA A 233 -4.16 26.96 -4.49
N PHE A 234 -5.20 26.71 -3.69
CA PHE A 234 -5.96 25.44 -3.72
C PHE A 234 -6.52 25.13 -5.12
N LYS A 235 -6.20 23.93 -5.61
CA LYS A 235 -6.82 23.30 -6.78
C LYS A 235 -7.58 22.06 -6.33
N GLN A 236 -8.70 21.76 -6.99
CA GLN A 236 -9.43 20.52 -6.70
C GLN A 236 -8.54 19.29 -6.94
N PRO A 237 -8.59 18.24 -6.09
CA PRO A 237 -7.90 16.98 -6.33
C PRO A 237 -8.22 16.35 -7.68
N ARG A 238 -7.25 15.63 -8.24
CA ARG A 238 -7.48 14.77 -9.41
C ARG A 238 -8.40 13.62 -8.97
N GLU A 239 -9.42 13.31 -9.76
CA GLU A 239 -10.23 12.11 -9.57
C GLU A 239 -9.51 10.90 -10.16
N GLY A 240 -9.43 9.80 -9.40
CA GLY A 240 -9.06 8.51 -9.96
C GLY A 240 -10.27 7.76 -10.55
N LYS A 241 -10.24 6.43 -10.52
CA LYS A 241 -11.25 5.57 -11.17
C LYS A 241 -12.12 4.79 -10.19
N HIS A 242 -11.84 4.86 -8.89
CA HIS A 242 -12.37 3.95 -7.88
C HIS A 242 -13.18 4.70 -6.83
N ASP A 243 -14.29 4.09 -6.42
CA ASP A 243 -15.29 4.70 -5.56
C ASP A 243 -16.14 3.59 -4.93
N ASP A 244 -15.95 3.35 -3.63
CA ASP A 244 -16.65 2.30 -2.87
C ASP A 244 -18.09 2.71 -2.47
N LYS A 245 -18.48 3.97 -2.75
CA LYS A 245 -19.79 4.56 -2.42
C LYS A 245 -20.12 4.62 -0.92
N ALA A 246 -19.15 4.35 -0.04
CA ALA A 246 -19.32 4.32 1.41
C ALA A 246 -18.39 5.32 2.13
N HIS A 247 -17.16 5.48 1.64
CA HIS A 247 -16.10 6.21 2.32
C HIS A 247 -15.36 7.16 1.36
N PRO A 248 -15.02 8.38 1.80
CA PRO A 248 -14.09 9.24 1.07
C PRO A 248 -12.65 8.70 1.20
N PRO A 249 -11.71 9.17 0.36
CA PRO A 249 -10.29 8.81 0.44
C PRO A 249 -9.70 9.09 1.82
N ILE A 250 -8.56 8.46 2.12
CA ILE A 250 -7.85 8.64 3.40
C ILE A 250 -7.26 10.06 3.48
N HIS A 251 -7.75 10.87 4.43
CA HIS A 251 -7.38 12.28 4.58
C HIS A 251 -7.42 12.74 6.06
N PRO A 252 -6.73 13.83 6.44
CA PRO A 252 -6.78 14.34 7.80
C PRO A 252 -8.10 15.09 8.07
N ILE A 253 -8.75 14.77 9.20
CA ILE A 253 -10.03 15.38 9.64
C ILE A 253 -9.79 16.62 10.49
N THR A 254 -8.71 16.61 11.26
CA THR A 254 -8.23 17.71 12.11
C THR A 254 -6.71 17.66 12.27
N TYR A 255 -6.12 18.71 12.81
CA TYR A 255 -4.69 18.73 13.12
C TYR A 255 -4.36 17.85 14.31
N ALA A 256 -3.31 17.04 14.16
CA ALA A 256 -2.73 16.24 15.23
C ALA A 256 -1.32 16.74 15.53
N SER A 257 -1.12 17.34 16.70
CA SER A 257 0.23 17.72 17.14
C SER A 257 1.12 16.49 17.29
N PRO A 258 2.39 16.50 16.83
CA PRO A 258 3.33 15.42 17.09
C PRO A 258 3.50 15.08 18.57
N SER A 259 3.25 16.02 19.48
CA SER A 259 3.34 15.81 20.94
C SER A 259 2.28 14.88 21.53
N ILE A 260 1.16 14.64 20.83
CA ILE A 260 0.06 13.76 21.29
C ILE A 260 0.01 12.43 20.51
N LEU A 261 1.01 12.18 19.66
CA LEU A 261 1.15 10.99 18.84
C LEU A 261 2.41 10.22 19.25
N SER A 262 2.36 8.89 19.17
CA SER A 262 3.59 8.09 19.17
C SER A 262 4.42 8.37 17.91
N ARG A 263 5.71 8.01 17.94
CA ARG A 263 6.64 8.24 16.81
C ARG A 263 6.10 7.74 15.48
N ASP A 264 5.53 6.55 15.44
CA ASP A 264 5.06 5.94 14.19
C ASP A 264 3.65 6.41 13.80
N GLU A 265 2.78 6.75 14.76
CA GLU A 265 1.56 7.51 14.48
C GLU A 265 1.87 8.86 13.83
N ALA A 266 2.84 9.62 14.36
CA ALA A 266 3.24 10.91 13.82
C ALA A 266 3.78 10.81 12.38
N ARG A 267 4.54 9.75 12.08
CA ARG A 267 5.09 9.48 10.73
C ARG A 267 4.01 9.09 9.73
N LEU A 268 3.04 8.26 10.13
CA LEU A 268 1.91 7.88 9.27
C LEU A 268 0.96 9.06 9.04
N TYR A 269 0.66 9.82 10.10
CA TYR A 269 -0.16 11.03 10.02
C TYR A 269 0.48 12.09 9.13
N GLU A 270 1.80 12.35 9.26
CA GLU A 270 2.53 13.26 8.36
C GLU A 270 2.43 12.83 6.90
N TYR A 271 2.53 11.52 6.60
CA TYR A 271 2.33 11.03 5.24
C TYR A 271 0.91 11.34 4.73
N VAL A 272 -0.13 11.03 5.51
CA VAL A 272 -1.53 11.29 5.13
C VAL A 272 -1.79 12.79 4.95
N ALA A 273 -1.30 13.64 5.84
CA ALA A 273 -1.46 15.09 5.77
C ALA A 273 -0.75 15.69 4.55
N ARG A 274 0.52 15.34 4.31
CA ARG A 274 1.27 15.79 3.13
C ARG A 274 0.66 15.29 1.82
N ARG A 275 0.21 14.03 1.77
CA ARG A 275 -0.48 13.45 0.60
C ARG A 275 -1.77 14.23 0.29
N PHE A 276 -2.57 14.55 1.30
CA PHE A 276 -3.79 15.34 1.15
C PHE A 276 -3.52 16.78 0.64
N LEU A 277 -2.57 17.49 1.25
CA LEU A 277 -2.18 18.84 0.82
C LEU A 277 -1.63 18.84 -0.62
N ALA A 278 -0.87 17.81 -0.99
CA ALA A 278 -0.37 17.62 -2.35
C ALA A 278 -1.51 17.41 -3.37
N CYS A 279 -2.53 16.61 -3.02
CA CYS A 279 -3.74 16.46 -3.85
C CYS A 279 -4.45 17.80 -4.09
N CYS A 280 -4.42 18.69 -3.08
CA CYS A 280 -5.04 20.02 -3.12
C CYS A 280 -4.17 21.12 -3.77
N SER A 281 -2.95 20.79 -4.21
CA SER A 281 -2.02 21.70 -4.90
C SER A 281 -2.18 21.64 -6.42
N ASP A 282 -1.32 22.32 -7.18
CA ASP A 282 -1.20 22.14 -8.62
C ASP A 282 -0.18 21.04 -8.99
N ASP A 283 -0.20 20.61 -10.26
CA ASP A 283 0.84 19.72 -10.81
C ASP A 283 2.21 20.44 -10.78
N ALA A 284 3.31 19.69 -10.71
CA ALA A 284 4.64 20.28 -10.90
C ALA A 284 4.91 20.49 -12.40
N HIS A 285 5.46 21.63 -12.79
CA HIS A 285 5.71 21.99 -14.19
C HIS A 285 7.21 22.07 -14.50
N GLY A 286 7.57 21.68 -15.73
CA GLY A 286 8.95 21.66 -16.19
C GLY A 286 9.05 21.76 -17.71
N MET A 287 10.28 21.87 -18.21
CA MET A 287 10.58 21.81 -19.63
C MET A 287 11.39 20.55 -19.91
N ALA A 288 10.83 19.63 -20.69
CA ALA A 288 11.57 18.50 -21.23
C ALA A 288 12.32 18.96 -22.49
N THR A 289 13.58 18.56 -22.62
CA THR A 289 14.40 18.76 -23.82
C THR A 289 14.84 17.40 -24.33
N ASP A 290 14.37 17.03 -25.50
CA ASP A 290 14.81 15.85 -26.25
C ASP A 290 15.81 16.33 -27.33
N VAL A 291 17.01 15.76 -27.36
CA VAL A 291 18.05 16.06 -28.36
C VAL A 291 18.35 14.79 -29.13
N GLU A 292 18.25 14.84 -30.45
CA GLU A 292 18.73 13.77 -31.33
C GLU A 292 20.08 14.16 -31.92
N LEU A 293 21.02 13.22 -31.89
CA LEU A 293 22.41 13.36 -32.31
C LEU A 293 22.72 12.31 -33.36
N GLU A 294 23.54 12.66 -34.34
CA GLU A 294 24.10 11.74 -35.33
C GLU A 294 25.63 11.72 -35.18
N PHE A 295 26.21 10.53 -35.01
CA PHE A 295 27.65 10.34 -34.84
C PHE A 295 28.11 9.18 -35.72
N GLY A 296 28.76 9.51 -36.84
CA GLY A 296 28.91 8.56 -37.95
C GLY A 296 27.57 8.38 -38.64
N GLU A 297 27.13 7.13 -38.80
CA GLU A 297 25.80 6.78 -39.33
C GLU A 297 24.78 6.49 -38.20
N GLU A 298 25.26 6.47 -36.94
CA GLU A 298 24.48 6.06 -35.78
C GLU A 298 23.75 7.23 -35.12
N ARG A 299 22.57 6.94 -34.56
CA ARG A 299 21.74 7.92 -33.86
C ARG A 299 21.75 7.71 -32.35
N PHE A 300 21.97 8.79 -31.63
CA PHE A 300 21.93 8.85 -30.18
C PHE A 300 20.86 9.86 -29.74
N ASN A 301 20.31 9.66 -28.54
CA ASN A 301 19.34 10.58 -27.96
C ASN A 301 19.74 10.97 -26.53
N ALA A 302 19.62 12.26 -26.22
CA ALA A 302 19.73 12.76 -24.85
C ALA A 302 18.38 13.33 -24.41
N HIS A 303 17.99 13.07 -23.16
CA HIS A 303 16.77 13.57 -22.57
C HIS A 303 17.08 14.28 -21.25
N GLY A 304 16.57 15.49 -21.09
CA GLY A 304 16.67 16.26 -19.86
C GLY A 304 15.38 16.94 -19.48
N VAL A 305 15.22 17.23 -18.18
CA VAL A 305 14.07 17.98 -17.67
C VAL A 305 14.54 18.99 -16.63
N ILE A 306 14.22 20.26 -16.87
CA ILE A 306 14.38 21.37 -15.92
C ILE A 306 13.03 21.58 -15.24
N VAL A 307 12.99 21.58 -13.90
CA VAL A 307 11.77 21.86 -13.13
C VAL A 307 11.60 23.37 -13.00
N LEU A 308 10.50 23.90 -13.55
CA LEU A 308 10.18 25.33 -13.53
C LEU A 308 9.34 25.69 -12.30
N GLU A 309 8.36 24.84 -11.96
CA GLU A 309 7.50 25.01 -10.80
C GLU A 309 7.38 23.70 -10.03
N ARG A 310 7.72 23.74 -8.74
CA ARG A 310 7.72 22.54 -7.89
C ARG A 310 6.33 22.19 -7.37
N ASN A 311 5.50 23.19 -7.08
CA ASN A 311 4.11 23.08 -6.66
C ASN A 311 3.92 21.98 -5.58
N TYR A 312 3.21 20.88 -5.87
CA TYR A 312 2.97 19.83 -4.87
C TYR A 312 4.26 19.18 -4.29
N LEU A 313 5.39 19.23 -5.02
CA LEU A 313 6.68 18.66 -4.58
C LEU A 313 7.30 19.41 -3.38
N ASP A 314 6.80 20.59 -3.03
CA ASP A 314 7.28 21.34 -1.86
C ASP A 314 6.64 20.85 -0.55
N VAL A 315 5.44 20.26 -0.61
CA VAL A 315 4.82 19.60 0.55
C VAL A 315 5.06 18.08 0.55
N PHE A 316 5.11 17.44 -0.63
CA PHE A 316 5.19 15.98 -0.76
C PHE A 316 6.62 15.45 -0.90
N ILE A 317 7.42 15.68 0.14
CA ILE A 317 8.86 15.33 0.24
C ILE A 317 9.21 13.84 -0.01
N TYR A 318 8.21 12.96 -0.08
CA TYR A 318 8.35 11.54 -0.42
C TYR A 318 8.54 11.28 -1.91
N GLU A 319 8.27 12.28 -2.74
CA GLU A 319 8.45 12.23 -4.17
C GLU A 319 9.46 13.28 -4.62
N LYS A 320 10.27 12.92 -5.61
CA LYS A 320 11.26 13.82 -6.20
C LYS A 320 11.06 13.93 -7.71
N TRP A 321 11.62 15.00 -8.28
CA TRP A 321 11.73 15.22 -9.71
C TRP A 321 13.11 15.81 -10.02
N ASN A 322 14.14 15.06 -9.67
CA ASN A 322 15.55 15.43 -9.84
C ASN A 322 16.40 14.26 -10.39
N ASN A 323 15.74 13.23 -10.93
CA ASN A 323 16.37 12.08 -11.60
C ASN A 323 16.51 12.33 -13.11
N THR A 324 16.59 13.59 -13.51
CA THR A 324 16.63 14.05 -14.89
C THR A 324 17.82 14.98 -15.03
N VAL A 325 18.68 14.70 -16.00
CA VAL A 325 19.86 15.53 -16.28
C VAL A 325 19.37 16.89 -16.79
N GLU A 326 19.95 17.98 -16.29
CA GLU A 326 19.80 19.28 -16.94
C GLU A 326 20.76 19.31 -18.13
N LEU A 327 20.22 19.26 -19.35
CA LEU A 327 21.04 19.33 -20.55
C LEU A 327 21.52 20.77 -20.79
N PRO A 328 22.75 20.96 -21.30
CA PRO A 328 23.18 22.25 -21.82
C PRO A 328 22.31 22.65 -23.03
N LYS A 329 22.37 23.93 -23.41
CA LYS A 329 21.68 24.43 -24.60
C LYS A 329 22.40 23.94 -25.85
N PHE A 330 21.71 23.11 -26.64
CA PHE A 330 22.12 22.69 -27.98
C PHE A 330 21.37 23.47 -29.06
N THR A 331 21.98 23.62 -30.22
CA THR A 331 21.39 24.22 -31.43
C THR A 331 21.31 23.16 -32.54
N GLU A 332 20.25 23.16 -33.34
CA GLU A 332 20.18 22.26 -34.51
C GLU A 332 21.30 22.59 -35.52
N GLY A 333 21.96 21.56 -36.03
CA GLY A 333 23.16 21.67 -36.88
C GLY A 333 24.47 21.93 -36.12
N GLU A 334 24.44 22.11 -34.80
CA GLU A 334 25.64 22.22 -33.97
C GLU A 334 26.50 20.96 -34.07
N ARG A 335 27.83 21.15 -34.14
CA ARG A 335 28.80 20.07 -34.20
C ARG A 335 29.78 20.15 -33.05
N PHE A 336 29.99 19.03 -32.37
CA PHE A 336 30.94 18.91 -31.27
C PHE A 336 31.67 17.57 -31.34
N GLN A 337 32.83 17.49 -30.70
CA GLN A 337 33.53 16.23 -30.48
C GLN A 337 33.03 15.61 -29.17
N PRO A 338 32.48 14.38 -29.17
CA PRO A 338 32.14 13.69 -27.93
C PRO A 338 33.39 13.54 -27.05
N THR A 339 33.25 13.81 -25.74
CA THR A 339 34.35 13.69 -24.76
C THR A 339 34.88 12.26 -24.71
N GLU A 340 33.97 11.29 -24.78
CA GLU A 340 34.24 9.86 -24.82
C GLU A 340 33.18 9.15 -25.66
N ALA A 341 33.52 7.97 -26.15
CA ALA A 341 32.59 7.01 -26.73
C ALA A 341 32.96 5.64 -26.15
N MET A 342 31.98 4.92 -25.61
CA MET A 342 32.22 3.67 -24.90
C MET A 342 31.29 2.58 -25.43
N MET A 343 31.84 1.37 -25.59
CA MET A 343 31.06 0.15 -25.79
C MET A 343 31.02 -0.61 -24.46
N THR A 344 29.95 -0.42 -23.69
CA THR A 344 29.79 -1.02 -22.36
C THR A 344 29.15 -2.41 -22.45
N GLU A 345 29.71 -3.40 -21.74
CA GLU A 345 29.06 -4.70 -21.58
C GLU A 345 27.92 -4.63 -20.55
N GLY A 346 26.72 -5.00 -20.97
CA GLY A 346 25.56 -5.19 -20.09
C GLY A 346 25.25 -6.67 -19.86
N LYS A 347 24.82 -7.04 -18.65
CA LYS A 347 24.24 -8.35 -18.35
C LYS A 347 22.87 -8.17 -17.71
N THR A 348 21.89 -8.95 -18.15
CA THR A 348 20.59 -9.01 -17.49
C THR A 348 20.74 -9.62 -16.11
N THR A 349 20.04 -9.06 -15.12
CA THR A 349 19.97 -9.61 -13.77
C THR A 349 18.63 -10.32 -13.57
N ALA A 350 18.64 -11.43 -12.84
CA ALA A 350 17.41 -12.13 -12.50
C ALA A 350 16.54 -11.23 -11.58
N PRO A 351 15.19 -11.26 -11.71
CA PRO A 351 14.30 -10.55 -10.81
C PRO A 351 14.59 -10.87 -9.34
N GLY A 352 14.66 -9.83 -8.51
CA GLY A 352 14.85 -10.00 -7.07
C GLY A 352 13.62 -10.57 -6.37
N TYR A 353 13.82 -11.05 -5.14
CA TYR A 353 12.71 -11.39 -4.25
C TYR A 353 11.79 -10.18 -3.99
N LEU A 354 10.49 -10.45 -3.91
CA LEU A 354 9.45 -9.43 -3.72
C LEU A 354 9.60 -8.72 -2.38
N THR A 355 9.45 -7.40 -2.37
CA THR A 355 9.14 -6.66 -1.14
C THR A 355 7.65 -6.78 -0.80
N GLU A 356 7.26 -6.32 0.39
CA GLU A 356 5.85 -6.23 0.75
C GLU A 356 5.05 -5.27 -0.16
N ALA A 357 5.68 -4.20 -0.64
CA ALA A 357 5.04 -3.29 -1.60
C ALA A 357 4.79 -3.96 -2.97
N ASP A 358 5.72 -4.81 -3.42
CA ASP A 358 5.59 -5.55 -4.68
C ASP A 358 4.53 -6.65 -4.57
N LEU A 359 4.49 -7.36 -3.44
CA LEU A 359 3.46 -8.37 -3.19
C LEU A 359 2.06 -7.75 -3.10
N ILE A 360 1.90 -6.61 -2.42
CA ILE A 360 0.64 -5.84 -2.40
C ILE A 360 0.25 -5.42 -3.82
N ALA A 361 1.18 -4.90 -4.62
CA ALA A 361 0.91 -4.52 -6.01
C ALA A 361 0.49 -5.71 -6.90
N LEU A 362 1.09 -6.89 -6.69
CA LEU A 362 0.70 -8.12 -7.38
C LEU A 362 -0.68 -8.63 -6.92
N MET A 363 -0.99 -8.56 -5.63
CA MET A 363 -2.32 -8.93 -5.10
C MET A 363 -3.42 -8.03 -5.66
N ASP A 364 -3.19 -6.72 -5.68
CA ASP A 364 -4.07 -5.71 -6.28
C ASP A 364 -4.29 -5.94 -7.78
N ALA A 365 -3.21 -6.05 -8.57
CA ALA A 365 -3.28 -6.32 -10.00
C ALA A 365 -3.99 -7.66 -10.33
N ASN A 366 -3.89 -8.66 -9.45
CA ASN A 366 -4.60 -9.92 -9.60
C ASN A 366 -6.02 -9.91 -9.03
N GLY A 367 -6.43 -8.90 -8.25
CA GLY A 367 -7.76 -8.79 -7.66
C GLY A 367 -8.01 -9.80 -6.54
N ILE A 368 -7.03 -9.99 -5.66
CA ILE A 368 -7.15 -10.81 -4.45
C ILE A 368 -6.75 -10.01 -3.20
N GLY A 369 -7.38 -10.31 -2.05
CA GLY A 369 -7.17 -9.53 -0.83
C GLY A 369 -7.89 -8.18 -0.86
N THR A 370 -8.97 -8.05 -1.64
CA THR A 370 -9.86 -6.87 -1.67
C THR A 370 -10.45 -6.58 -0.28
N ASP A 371 -11.14 -5.45 -0.13
CA ASP A 371 -11.71 -5.00 1.16
C ASP A 371 -10.65 -4.86 2.29
N ALA A 372 -9.49 -4.30 1.93
CA ALA A 372 -8.36 -4.06 2.83
C ALA A 372 -7.80 -5.31 3.56
N THR A 373 -7.92 -6.50 2.96
CA THR A 373 -7.46 -7.77 3.56
C THR A 373 -6.06 -8.22 3.11
N MET A 374 -5.40 -7.54 2.17
CA MET A 374 -4.04 -7.91 1.69
C MET A 374 -3.02 -8.12 2.82
N ALA A 375 -2.88 -7.12 3.70
CA ALA A 375 -1.96 -7.16 4.84
C ALA A 375 -2.18 -8.36 5.78
N GLU A 376 -3.44 -8.79 5.97
CA GLU A 376 -3.78 -9.94 6.80
C GLU A 376 -3.35 -11.27 6.15
N HIS A 377 -3.53 -11.41 4.83
CA HIS A 377 -3.06 -12.58 4.10
C HIS A 377 -1.52 -12.67 4.06
N ILE A 378 -0.83 -11.54 3.93
CA ILE A 378 0.63 -11.46 3.98
C ILE A 378 1.13 -11.84 5.38
N GLN A 379 0.55 -11.30 6.45
CA GLN A 379 0.91 -11.66 7.82
C GLN A 379 0.71 -13.17 8.06
N LYS A 380 -0.39 -13.77 7.59
CA LYS A 380 -0.66 -15.22 7.75
C LYS A 380 0.39 -16.14 7.12
N ILE A 381 1.04 -15.75 6.02
CA ILE A 381 2.11 -16.58 5.40
C ILE A 381 3.46 -16.41 6.09
N GLN A 382 3.68 -15.28 6.76
CA GLN A 382 4.82 -15.06 7.66
C GLN A 382 4.63 -15.84 8.97
N ASP A 383 3.46 -15.73 9.60
CA ASP A 383 3.13 -16.39 10.87
C ASP A 383 3.15 -17.93 10.78
N ARG A 384 2.96 -18.48 9.58
CA ARG A 384 3.03 -19.91 9.27
C ARG A 384 4.39 -20.36 8.73
N GLU A 385 5.38 -19.46 8.72
CA GLU A 385 6.75 -19.75 8.27
C GLU A 385 6.83 -20.29 6.82
N TYR A 386 5.87 -19.93 5.96
CA TYR A 386 5.93 -20.24 4.52
C TYR A 386 6.85 -19.27 3.78
N VAL A 387 7.04 -18.06 4.33
CA VAL A 387 8.00 -17.07 3.86
C VAL A 387 8.82 -16.52 5.03
N ALA A 388 10.14 -16.41 4.84
CA ALA A 388 11.03 -15.67 5.72
C ALA A 388 11.13 -14.22 5.24
N THR A 389 11.21 -13.27 6.18
CA THR A 389 11.42 -11.85 5.87
C THR A 389 12.88 -11.49 6.13
N ILE A 390 13.66 -11.32 5.05
CA ILE A 390 15.09 -11.02 5.15
C ILE A 390 15.30 -9.53 4.88
N SER A 391 16.05 -8.87 5.76
CA SER A 391 16.54 -7.51 5.48
C SER A 391 17.65 -7.61 4.44
N ARG A 392 17.39 -7.16 3.21
CA ARG A 392 18.45 -6.96 2.22
C ARG A 392 19.29 -5.79 2.73
N SER A 393 20.40 -6.10 3.41
CA SER A 393 21.48 -5.15 3.58
C SER A 393 21.81 -4.62 2.19
N GLY A 394 21.88 -3.31 2.05
CA GLY A 394 22.38 -2.74 0.81
C GLY A 394 23.78 -3.28 0.59
N GLN A 395 23.94 -4.17 -0.39
CA GLN A 395 24.97 -3.89 -1.37
C GLN A 395 24.60 -2.51 -1.91
N THR A 396 25.30 -1.50 -1.38
CA THR A 396 25.68 -0.37 -2.22
C THR A 396 26.13 -0.96 -3.55
N SER A 397 25.51 -0.53 -4.64
CA SER A 397 26.05 -0.73 -5.97
C SER A 397 27.42 -0.05 -6.00
N ALA A 398 28.47 -0.79 -5.65
CA ALA A 398 29.85 -0.32 -5.68
C ALA A 398 30.43 -0.49 -7.09
N ASP A 399 29.57 -0.25 -8.08
CA ASP A 399 29.80 -0.32 -9.53
C ASP A 399 29.23 0.94 -10.23
N ASP A 400 28.86 1.98 -9.47
CA ASP A 400 28.45 3.32 -9.92
C ASP A 400 29.34 4.44 -9.29
N GLU A 401 30.51 4.06 -8.75
CA GLU A 401 31.56 4.98 -8.30
C GLU A 401 32.92 4.53 -8.88
N ASP A 402 33.29 5.04 -10.06
CA ASP A 402 34.67 5.43 -10.37
C ASP A 402 34.80 6.09 -11.77
N ALA A 403 34.87 7.44 -11.79
CA ALA A 403 35.68 8.29 -12.67
C ALA A 403 35.21 9.76 -12.59
N ASP A 404 36.04 10.78 -12.45
CA ASP A 404 37.37 10.91 -11.82
C ASP A 404 37.48 12.40 -11.41
N THR A 405 37.92 12.68 -10.18
CA THR A 405 38.51 13.99 -9.88
C THR A 405 39.68 13.84 -8.91
N SER A 406 40.87 13.60 -9.46
CA SER A 406 42.12 13.83 -8.73
C SER A 406 43.08 14.76 -9.47
N THR A 407 43.38 15.90 -8.85
CA THR A 407 44.79 16.27 -8.59
C THR A 407 44.89 17.36 -7.53
N SER A 408 46.03 17.38 -6.86
CA SER A 408 46.24 17.98 -5.53
C SER A 408 46.91 19.34 -5.55
N THR A 409 46.79 20.09 -4.44
CA THR A 409 47.93 20.87 -3.93
C THR A 409 48.07 20.75 -2.41
N ARG A 410 49.32 20.66 -1.92
CA ARG A 410 49.69 20.40 -0.52
C ARG A 410 49.82 21.69 0.31
N GLY A 411 49.51 21.62 1.61
CA GLY A 411 49.88 22.61 2.62
C GLY A 411 50.22 21.97 3.97
N ARG A 412 51.46 22.13 4.46
CA ARG A 412 51.94 21.58 5.74
C ARG A 412 51.70 22.56 6.90
N GLY A 413 51.33 22.07 8.08
CA GLY A 413 51.36 22.84 9.34
C GLY A 413 51.45 21.94 10.59
N ARG A 414 52.50 22.10 11.41
CA ARG A 414 52.69 21.39 12.69
C ARG A 414 52.05 22.18 13.85
N GLY A 415 51.45 21.52 14.84
CA GLY A 415 51.00 22.14 16.09
C GLY A 415 50.79 21.11 17.21
N ARG A 416 51.46 21.29 18.37
CA ARG A 416 51.68 20.23 19.38
C ARG A 416 50.95 20.55 20.70
N GLY A 417 50.29 19.53 21.29
CA GLY A 417 50.20 19.36 22.75
C GLY A 417 48.87 19.70 23.46
N GLY A 418 48.56 18.92 24.51
CA GLY A 418 47.50 19.21 25.47
C GLY A 418 46.81 17.96 26.05
N ARG A 419 47.19 17.53 27.27
CA ARG A 419 46.47 16.47 28.03
C ARG A 419 45.33 17.10 28.85
N GLY A 420 44.18 16.42 28.94
CA GLY A 420 43.08 16.75 29.87
C GLY A 420 42.13 15.56 29.97
N ALA A 421 41.65 15.22 31.18
CA ALA A 421 41.04 13.91 31.45
C ALA A 421 39.62 13.99 32.03
N ARG A 422 38.94 12.83 31.96
CA ARG A 422 37.74 12.40 32.73
C ARG A 422 36.38 13.06 32.43
N GLY A 423 35.51 12.22 31.86
CA GLY A 423 34.31 11.78 32.57
C GLY A 423 32.97 12.35 32.11
N GLY A 424 32.04 11.47 31.70
CA GLY A 424 30.65 11.86 31.48
C GLY A 424 29.86 10.90 30.60
N ARG A 425 29.12 9.98 31.25
CA ARG A 425 27.91 9.26 30.77
C ARG A 425 27.80 8.96 29.27
N GLY A 426 27.92 7.68 28.93
CA GLY A 426 27.50 7.16 27.63
C GLY A 426 25.99 7.37 27.41
N GLY A 427 25.65 8.41 26.64
CA GLY A 427 24.35 8.48 25.98
C GLY A 427 24.36 7.55 24.79
N SER A 428 23.46 6.56 24.78
CA SER A 428 23.20 5.76 23.59
C SER A 428 22.54 6.63 22.52
N SER A 429 23.36 7.28 21.70
CA SER A 429 22.90 7.86 20.44
C SER A 429 22.40 6.73 19.55
N SER A 430 21.09 6.48 19.60
CA SER A 430 20.39 5.60 18.68
C SER A 430 20.40 6.22 17.30
N SER A 431 21.56 6.12 16.63
CA SER A 431 21.70 6.35 15.20
C SER A 431 20.64 5.49 14.52
N GLY A 432 19.64 6.18 13.95
CA GLY A 432 18.52 5.56 13.27
C GLY A 432 18.99 4.97 11.94
N GLY A 433 19.73 3.86 12.00
CA GLY A 433 20.13 3.12 10.83
C GLY A 433 18.90 2.80 10.00
N ARG A 434 18.89 3.27 8.75
CA ARG A 434 17.87 2.87 7.77
C ARG A 434 17.96 1.36 7.64
N GLY A 435 17.02 0.64 8.26
CA GLY A 435 16.92 -0.80 8.10
C GLY A 435 16.86 -1.17 6.62
N GLY A 436 17.63 -2.19 6.22
CA GLY A 436 17.67 -2.65 4.84
C GLY A 436 16.28 -3.00 4.31
N LEU A 437 16.10 -2.90 2.99
CA LEU A 437 14.81 -3.19 2.36
C LEU A 437 14.43 -4.65 2.62
N LYS A 438 13.27 -4.89 3.23
CA LYS A 438 12.81 -6.23 3.57
C LYS A 438 12.19 -6.91 2.36
N VAL A 439 12.61 -8.14 2.10
CA VAL A 439 12.12 -9.00 1.01
C VAL A 439 11.61 -10.34 1.55
N PHE A 440 10.66 -10.93 0.85
CA PHE A 440 10.11 -12.26 1.14
C PHE A 440 10.89 -13.34 0.39
N VAL A 441 11.53 -14.21 1.15
CA VAL A 441 12.19 -15.42 0.63
C VAL A 441 11.33 -16.61 1.04
N PRO A 442 10.82 -17.44 0.11
CA PRO A 442 10.01 -18.59 0.47
C PRO A 442 10.86 -19.63 1.23
N THR A 443 10.30 -20.23 2.27
CA THR A 443 10.97 -21.31 3.00
C THR A 443 10.90 -22.61 2.21
N GLN A 444 11.70 -23.62 2.59
CA GLN A 444 11.63 -24.96 2.00
C GLN A 444 10.20 -25.52 2.02
N LEU A 445 9.45 -25.33 3.11
CA LEU A 445 8.05 -25.74 3.20
C LEU A 445 7.14 -24.92 2.27
N GLY A 446 7.33 -23.60 2.19
CA GLY A 446 6.57 -22.75 1.26
C GLY A 446 6.77 -23.15 -0.21
N VAL A 447 8.03 -23.41 -0.61
CA VAL A 447 8.37 -23.92 -1.95
C VAL A 447 7.76 -25.30 -2.19
N ALA A 448 7.91 -26.23 -1.23
CA ALA A 448 7.41 -27.59 -1.33
C ALA A 448 5.89 -27.66 -1.55
N LEU A 449 5.13 -26.82 -0.84
CA LEU A 449 3.68 -26.79 -0.94
C LEU A 449 3.23 -26.27 -2.32
N ILE A 450 3.78 -25.14 -2.78
CA ILE A 450 3.40 -24.56 -4.08
C ILE A 450 3.81 -25.48 -5.24
N LEU A 451 5.07 -25.92 -5.29
CA LEU A 451 5.52 -26.84 -6.33
C LEU A 451 4.81 -28.20 -6.25
N GLY A 452 4.49 -28.69 -5.05
CA GLY A 452 3.74 -29.92 -4.84
C GLY A 452 2.33 -29.85 -5.43
N PHE A 453 1.61 -28.73 -5.24
CA PHE A 453 0.29 -28.51 -5.84
C PHE A 453 0.36 -28.23 -7.35
N ASP A 454 1.31 -27.43 -7.83
CA ASP A 454 1.45 -27.18 -9.27
C ASP A 454 1.86 -28.45 -10.04
N ARG A 455 2.71 -29.31 -9.46
CA ARG A 455 3.04 -30.66 -10.01
C ARG A 455 1.84 -31.61 -10.07
N MET A 456 0.74 -31.35 -9.34
CA MET A 456 -0.50 -32.11 -9.52
C MET A 456 -1.16 -31.82 -10.88
N ASN A 457 -0.77 -30.73 -11.56
CA ASN A 457 -1.20 -30.33 -12.90
C ASN A 457 -2.73 -30.39 -13.07
N PHE A 458 -3.43 -29.60 -12.25
CA PHE A 458 -4.88 -29.40 -12.37
C PHE A 458 -5.18 -28.33 -13.43
N GLU A 459 -6.30 -28.49 -14.14
CA GLU A 459 -6.83 -27.47 -15.06
C GLU A 459 -6.98 -26.11 -14.37
N THR A 460 -7.41 -26.13 -13.11
CA THR A 460 -7.43 -24.96 -12.23
C THR A 460 -6.25 -25.03 -11.24
N SER A 461 -5.17 -24.29 -11.49
CA SER A 461 -4.01 -24.24 -10.58
C SER A 461 -4.40 -23.63 -9.22
N LEU A 462 -3.98 -24.32 -8.15
CA LEU A 462 -4.07 -23.86 -6.77
C LEU A 462 -2.99 -22.83 -6.40
N GLY A 463 -1.88 -22.79 -7.13
CA GLY A 463 -0.81 -21.79 -6.96
C GLY A 463 -1.11 -20.44 -7.62
N LYS A 464 -2.13 -20.37 -8.48
CA LYS A 464 -2.55 -19.13 -9.17
C LYS A 464 -3.79 -18.50 -8.50
N PRO A 465 -3.95 -17.17 -8.55
CA PRO A 465 -4.98 -16.46 -7.78
C PRO A 465 -6.41 -16.61 -8.33
N PHE A 466 -6.63 -17.37 -9.41
CA PHE A 466 -7.87 -17.34 -10.21
C PHE A 466 -9.13 -17.71 -9.43
N LEU A 467 -9.15 -18.84 -8.71
CA LEU A 467 -10.29 -19.25 -7.87
C LEU A 467 -10.60 -18.22 -6.78
N ARG A 468 -9.56 -17.64 -6.18
CA ARG A 468 -9.73 -16.66 -5.11
C ARG A 468 -10.28 -15.33 -5.65
N LYS A 469 -9.79 -14.89 -6.81
CA LYS A 469 -10.32 -13.73 -7.54
C LYS A 469 -11.79 -13.93 -7.91
N GLU A 470 -12.14 -15.11 -8.43
CA GLU A 470 -13.54 -15.44 -8.74
C GLU A 470 -14.43 -15.38 -7.49
N MET A 471 -13.98 -15.94 -6.36
CA MET A 471 -14.68 -15.87 -5.09
C MET A 471 -14.88 -14.42 -4.61
N GLU A 472 -13.85 -13.58 -4.64
CA GLU A 472 -13.96 -12.17 -4.23
C GLU A 472 -14.87 -11.36 -5.16
N ILE A 473 -14.83 -11.61 -6.48
CA ILE A 473 -15.79 -11.05 -7.44
C ILE A 473 -17.22 -11.50 -7.13
N LYS A 474 -17.44 -12.78 -6.80
CA LYS A 474 -18.76 -13.31 -6.39
C LYS A 474 -19.24 -12.69 -5.08
N MET A 475 -18.36 -12.44 -4.10
CA MET A 475 -18.70 -11.75 -2.86
C MET A 475 -19.07 -10.27 -3.11
N LYS A 476 -18.30 -9.56 -3.94
CA LYS A 476 -18.66 -8.20 -4.39
C LYS A 476 -19.99 -8.20 -5.16
N ALA A 477 -20.24 -9.24 -5.94
CA ALA A 477 -21.54 -9.48 -6.58
C ALA A 477 -22.66 -9.91 -5.61
N ILE A 478 -22.44 -10.11 -4.30
CA ILE A 478 -23.51 -10.10 -3.27
C ILE A 478 -23.67 -8.69 -2.68
N CYS A 479 -22.57 -7.95 -2.55
CA CYS A 479 -22.56 -6.57 -2.07
C CYS A 479 -23.22 -5.57 -3.04
N GLU A 480 -23.28 -5.86 -4.34
CA GLU A 480 -23.85 -4.97 -5.37
C GLU A 480 -25.34 -5.15 -5.72
N GLY A 481 -26.00 -6.30 -5.67
CA GLY A 481 -25.56 -7.68 -5.48
C GLY A 481 -26.22 -8.58 -6.53
N ARG A 482 -25.56 -8.66 -7.68
CA ARG A 482 -25.95 -9.40 -8.88
C ARG A 482 -26.14 -10.92 -8.67
N THR A 483 -25.92 -11.41 -7.45
CA THR A 483 -26.22 -12.78 -7.00
C THR A 483 -26.56 -12.81 -5.49
N ASN A 484 -26.98 -13.96 -4.98
CA ASN A 484 -27.26 -14.20 -3.56
C ASN A 484 -26.22 -15.12 -2.91
N LYS A 485 -26.25 -15.20 -1.57
CA LYS A 485 -25.31 -15.99 -0.77
C LYS A 485 -25.41 -17.49 -1.10
N GLU A 486 -26.62 -17.98 -1.29
CA GLU A 486 -26.94 -19.41 -1.43
C GLU A 486 -26.38 -19.98 -2.74
N VAL A 487 -26.50 -19.22 -3.84
CA VAL A 487 -25.90 -19.54 -5.14
C VAL A 487 -24.37 -19.55 -5.06
N VAL A 488 -23.77 -18.48 -4.52
CA VAL A 488 -22.30 -18.38 -4.40
C VAL A 488 -21.73 -19.48 -3.51
N LEU A 489 -22.35 -19.79 -2.37
CA LEU A 489 -21.93 -20.88 -1.52
C LEU A 489 -21.98 -22.23 -2.23
N ARG A 490 -23.09 -22.54 -2.91
CA ARG A 490 -23.25 -23.82 -3.64
C ARG A 490 -22.18 -23.98 -4.71
N GLU A 491 -21.91 -22.94 -5.49
CA GLU A 491 -20.89 -22.95 -6.54
C GLU A 491 -19.47 -23.05 -5.98
N SER A 492 -19.11 -22.18 -5.03
CA SER A 492 -17.76 -22.19 -4.46
C SER A 492 -17.46 -23.45 -3.65
N LEU A 493 -18.43 -23.99 -2.91
CA LEU A 493 -18.25 -25.29 -2.24
C LEU A 493 -18.06 -26.42 -3.25
N ALA A 494 -18.82 -26.44 -4.35
CA ALA A 494 -18.63 -27.44 -5.40
C ALA A 494 -17.25 -27.34 -6.08
N GLN A 495 -16.83 -26.12 -6.45
CA GLN A 495 -15.50 -25.85 -7.04
C GLN A 495 -14.37 -26.31 -6.11
N TYR A 496 -14.39 -25.91 -4.83
CA TYR A 496 -13.35 -26.27 -3.88
C TYR A 496 -13.39 -27.74 -3.45
N LYS A 497 -14.58 -28.38 -3.37
CA LYS A 497 -14.70 -29.82 -3.10
C LYS A 497 -14.08 -30.66 -4.22
N HIS A 498 -14.35 -30.30 -5.48
CA HIS A 498 -13.77 -30.98 -6.63
C HIS A 498 -12.23 -30.93 -6.62
N VAL A 499 -11.65 -29.75 -6.41
CA VAL A 499 -10.18 -29.60 -6.35
C VAL A 499 -9.58 -30.29 -5.11
N PHE A 500 -10.31 -30.35 -3.98
CA PHE A 500 -9.92 -31.13 -2.82
C PHE A 500 -9.87 -32.64 -3.10
N GLU A 501 -10.91 -33.20 -3.74
CA GLU A 501 -10.97 -34.61 -4.13
C GLU A 501 -9.80 -35.00 -5.07
N GLN A 502 -9.55 -34.17 -6.09
CA GLN A 502 -8.40 -34.33 -6.99
C GLN A 502 -7.06 -34.26 -6.24
N SER A 503 -6.95 -33.39 -5.23
CA SER A 503 -5.77 -33.26 -4.38
C SER A 503 -5.54 -34.49 -3.48
N GLN A 504 -6.61 -35.13 -2.99
CA GLN A 504 -6.50 -36.39 -2.25
C GLN A 504 -6.01 -37.52 -3.14
N GLN A 505 -6.55 -37.65 -4.36
CA GLN A 505 -6.12 -38.67 -5.34
C GLN A 505 -4.63 -38.52 -5.71
N LYS A 506 -4.12 -37.28 -5.79
CA LYS A 506 -2.72 -36.98 -6.13
C LYS A 506 -1.83 -36.66 -4.91
N LEU A 507 -2.26 -36.99 -3.68
CA LEU A 507 -1.53 -36.66 -2.44
C LEU A 507 -0.08 -37.20 -2.41
N GLY A 508 0.21 -38.28 -3.14
CA GLY A 508 1.56 -38.79 -3.33
C GLY A 508 2.52 -37.77 -3.95
N VAL A 509 2.05 -36.93 -4.88
CA VAL A 509 2.86 -35.88 -5.55
C VAL A 509 3.31 -34.82 -4.56
N LEU A 510 2.40 -34.37 -3.68
CA LEU A 510 2.72 -33.41 -2.61
C LEU A 510 3.68 -34.01 -1.59
N ARG A 511 3.50 -35.29 -1.21
CA ARG A 511 4.43 -36.00 -0.32
C ARG A 511 5.84 -36.08 -0.91
N THR A 512 5.97 -36.33 -2.22
CA THR A 512 7.27 -36.33 -2.91
C THR A 512 7.91 -34.95 -2.91
N ALA A 513 7.17 -33.89 -3.25
CA ALA A 513 7.70 -32.51 -3.20
C ALA A 513 8.15 -32.11 -1.78
N CYS A 514 7.38 -32.46 -0.74
CA CYS A 514 7.80 -32.22 0.64
C CYS A 514 9.06 -33.01 1.04
N ARG A 515 9.28 -34.22 0.52
CA ARG A 515 10.51 -34.99 0.76
C ARG A 515 11.73 -34.34 0.11
N GLU A 516 11.62 -34.00 -1.17
CA GLU A 516 12.67 -33.34 -1.94
C GLU A 516 13.13 -32.03 -1.28
N PHE A 517 12.20 -31.13 -0.95
CA PHE A 517 12.54 -29.78 -0.49
C PHE A 517 12.74 -29.64 1.02
N VAL A 518 12.07 -30.44 1.87
CA VAL A 518 12.12 -30.31 3.35
C VAL A 518 13.04 -31.35 3.98
N PHE A 519 13.12 -32.56 3.41
CA PHE A 519 13.90 -33.66 3.98
C PHE A 519 15.17 -34.01 3.20
N GLY A 520 15.41 -33.38 2.04
CA GLY A 520 16.68 -33.45 1.30
C GLY A 520 16.98 -34.82 0.70
N SER A 521 15.94 -35.57 0.32
CA SER A 521 15.99 -36.96 -0.15
C SER A 521 15.27 -37.17 -1.47
#